data_AF-A0AB38TML0-F1
#
_entry.id   AF-A0AB38TML0-F1
#
_cell.length_a   1.000
_cell.length_b   1.000
_cell.length_c   1.000
_cell.angle_alpha   90.00
_cell.angle_beta   90.00
_cell.angle_gamma   90.00
#
_symmetry.space_group_name_H-M   'P 1'
#
loop_
_entity.id
_entity.type
_entity.pdbx_description
1 polymer ?
#
loop_
_entity_poly.entity_id
_entity_poly.type
_entity_poly.pdbx_seq_one_letter_code
_entity_poly.pdbx_strand_id
1 'polypeptide(L)'
;MAGDWIKMRSDLFTHPKVVRISSALQADRLKTVGGLMSVWCLFDAHSEDGRLEGYTFETVDELIGWQGFSRAMNSVGWLDEDSEGLVLPEFGTHNGQSAKKRAQDTDRKRAGRLSASEADKSGTREEKRREEKKEEEKPKTQRAPRFDAQAHLVSRGVDPQVAEDWLKLRKGKRLVSTPTALDGVESQAGKADMTLDSVIRICCARGWAGFDASWLVAKDSRQAPANPNRQEALEARNNEIAQRWAERSGGTE
;
A
#
# COMPACT_ATOMS: atom_id res chain seq x y z
N MET A 1 -27.98 5.31 9.97
CA MET A 1 -26.54 5.02 10.13
C MET A 1 -26.25 3.77 9.32
N ALA A 2 -25.24 3.76 8.46
CA ALA A 2 -24.86 2.51 7.79
C ALA A 2 -24.23 1.58 8.84
N GLY A 3 -24.73 0.35 8.95
CA GLY A 3 -24.19 -0.65 9.87
C GLY A 3 -22.78 -1.11 9.46
N ASP A 4 -22.14 -1.88 10.33
CA ASP A 4 -20.88 -2.53 10.01
C ASP A 4 -21.02 -3.52 8.86
N TRP A 5 -19.96 -3.65 8.07
CA TRP A 5 -19.93 -4.46 6.86
C TRP A 5 -18.72 -5.38 6.86
N ILE A 6 -18.91 -6.58 6.32
CA ILE A 6 -17.87 -7.60 6.13
C ILE A 6 -17.68 -7.83 4.64
N LYS A 7 -16.42 -7.90 4.21
CA LYS A 7 -16.07 -8.13 2.81
C LYS A 7 -16.14 -9.62 2.47
N MET A 8 -17.06 -9.98 1.59
CA MET A 8 -17.18 -11.34 1.05
C MET A 8 -16.60 -11.44 -0.36
N ARG A 9 -15.84 -12.51 -0.65
CA ARG A 9 -15.36 -12.77 -2.02
C ARG A 9 -16.45 -13.46 -2.85
N SER A 10 -16.56 -13.10 -4.13
CA SER A 10 -17.54 -13.69 -5.05
C SER A 10 -17.25 -15.15 -5.38
N ASP A 11 -16.00 -15.58 -5.28
CA ASP A 11 -15.55 -16.96 -5.54
C ASP A 11 -15.68 -17.88 -4.31
N LEU A 12 -16.17 -17.37 -3.17
CA LEU A 12 -16.25 -18.11 -1.91
C LEU A 12 -17.10 -19.38 -2.04
N PHE A 13 -18.21 -19.31 -2.79
CA PHE A 13 -19.09 -20.46 -3.03
C PHE A 13 -18.38 -21.64 -3.69
N THR A 14 -17.32 -21.38 -4.46
CA THR A 14 -16.54 -22.40 -5.17
C THR A 14 -15.20 -22.70 -4.50
N HIS A 15 -14.90 -22.07 -3.38
CA HIS A 15 -13.60 -22.18 -2.72
C HIS A 15 -13.37 -23.61 -2.21
N PRO A 16 -12.19 -24.23 -2.44
CA PRO A 16 -11.93 -25.62 -2.05
C PRO A 16 -12.18 -25.91 -0.56
N LYS A 17 -11.87 -24.95 0.32
CA LYS A 17 -12.16 -25.08 1.76
C LYS A 17 -13.66 -25.11 2.06
N VAL A 18 -14.48 -24.33 1.35
CA VAL A 18 -15.95 -24.38 1.48
C VAL A 18 -16.48 -25.73 1.02
N VAL A 19 -15.97 -26.25 -0.10
CA VAL A 19 -16.32 -27.59 -0.60
C VAL A 19 -16.01 -28.67 0.43
N ARG A 20 -14.85 -28.58 1.10
CA ARG A 20 -14.46 -29.52 2.17
C ARG A 20 -15.38 -29.44 3.38
N ILE A 21 -15.71 -28.24 3.88
CA ILE A 21 -16.64 -28.07 5.00
C ILE A 21 -18.03 -28.60 4.64
N SER A 22 -18.55 -28.21 3.47
CA SER A 22 -19.84 -28.65 2.94
C SER A 22 -19.92 -30.18 2.84
N SER A 23 -18.85 -30.82 2.33
CA SER A 23 -18.76 -32.28 2.26
C SER A 23 -18.69 -32.95 3.64
N ALA A 24 -17.94 -32.37 4.59
CA ALA A 24 -17.79 -32.92 5.93
C ALA A 24 -19.09 -32.90 6.74
N LEU A 25 -19.90 -31.85 6.54
CA LEU A 25 -21.17 -31.64 7.26
C LEU A 25 -22.40 -32.12 6.48
N GLN A 26 -22.21 -32.69 5.28
CA GLN A 26 -23.28 -33.06 4.37
C GLN A 26 -24.30 -31.93 4.12
N ALA A 27 -23.81 -30.70 4.05
CA ALA A 27 -24.62 -29.50 3.91
C ALA A 27 -24.43 -28.84 2.56
N ASP A 28 -25.43 -28.10 2.09
CA ASP A 28 -25.30 -27.34 0.86
C ASP A 28 -24.34 -26.13 1.04
N ARG A 29 -23.89 -25.59 -0.11
CA ARG A 29 -22.93 -24.49 -0.14
C ARG A 29 -23.51 -23.19 0.44
N LEU A 30 -24.80 -22.92 0.29
CA LEU A 30 -25.42 -21.70 0.81
C LEU A 30 -25.48 -21.76 2.34
N LYS A 31 -25.91 -22.89 2.92
CA LYS A 31 -25.89 -23.09 4.37
C LYS A 31 -24.47 -22.96 4.91
N THR A 32 -23.48 -23.58 4.26
CA THR A 32 -22.07 -23.49 4.64
C THR A 32 -21.56 -22.04 4.64
N VAL A 33 -21.81 -21.28 3.58
CA VAL A 33 -21.41 -19.87 3.49
C VAL A 33 -22.15 -19.00 4.51
N GLY A 34 -23.43 -19.30 4.78
CA GLY A 34 -24.18 -18.65 5.86
C GLY A 34 -23.56 -18.87 7.23
N GLY A 35 -23.18 -20.12 7.54
CA GLY A 35 -22.46 -20.45 8.78
C GLY A 35 -21.13 -19.71 8.91
N LEU A 36 -20.35 -19.67 7.83
CA LEU A 36 -19.08 -18.92 7.80
C LEU A 36 -19.30 -17.44 8.07
N MET A 37 -20.32 -16.85 7.44
CA MET A 37 -20.68 -15.45 7.66
C MET A 37 -21.06 -15.19 9.11
N SER A 38 -21.87 -16.06 9.73
CA SER A 38 -22.26 -15.93 11.14
C SER A 38 -21.05 -15.96 12.08
N VAL A 39 -20.11 -16.89 11.88
CA VAL A 39 -18.87 -16.94 12.67
C VAL A 39 -18.02 -15.69 12.44
N TRP A 40 -17.87 -15.23 11.19
CA TRP A 40 -17.11 -14.00 10.92
C TRP A 40 -17.75 -12.75 11.52
N CYS A 41 -19.08 -12.65 11.53
CA CYS A 41 -19.80 -11.59 12.26
C CYS A 41 -19.53 -11.64 13.76
N LEU A 42 -19.50 -12.83 14.36
CA LEU A 42 -19.19 -13.01 15.78
C LEU A 42 -17.80 -12.44 16.10
N PHE A 43 -16.78 -12.83 15.33
CA PHE A 43 -15.43 -12.31 15.54
C PHE A 43 -15.35 -10.81 15.25
N ASP A 44 -15.99 -10.29 14.21
CA ASP A 44 -15.98 -8.85 13.91
C ASP A 44 -16.63 -8.01 15.03
N ALA A 45 -17.64 -8.56 15.71
CA ALA A 45 -18.35 -7.88 16.80
C ALA A 45 -17.60 -7.91 18.13
N HIS A 46 -16.84 -8.97 18.39
CA HIS A 46 -16.25 -9.25 19.71
C HIS A 46 -14.72 -9.30 19.72
N SER A 47 -14.06 -9.06 18.57
CA SER A 47 -12.61 -9.14 18.45
C SER A 47 -12.03 -8.07 17.53
N GLU A 48 -10.91 -7.47 17.93
CA GLU A 48 -10.13 -6.54 17.10
C GLU A 48 -8.94 -7.22 16.41
N ASP A 49 -8.44 -8.31 16.99
CA ASP A 49 -7.23 -9.03 16.58
C ASP A 49 -7.53 -10.44 16.02
N GLY A 50 -8.78 -10.88 16.09
CA GLY A 50 -9.22 -12.20 15.63
C GLY A 50 -9.17 -13.28 16.70
N ARG A 51 -9.06 -12.91 17.99
CA ARG A 51 -9.16 -13.80 19.14
C ARG A 51 -10.48 -13.60 19.90
N LEU A 52 -11.10 -14.70 20.31
CA LEU A 52 -12.27 -14.73 21.20
C LEU A 52 -11.91 -15.52 22.47
N GLU A 53 -11.61 -14.80 23.55
CA GLU A 53 -11.27 -15.39 24.85
C GLU A 53 -12.49 -16.09 25.47
N GLY A 54 -12.27 -17.28 26.02
CA GLY A 54 -13.30 -18.07 26.69
C GLY A 54 -14.36 -18.70 25.76
N TYR A 55 -14.25 -18.51 24.44
CA TYR A 55 -15.05 -19.25 23.46
C TYR A 55 -14.40 -20.60 23.16
N THR A 56 -15.24 -21.60 22.94
CA THR A 56 -14.83 -22.94 22.48
C THR A 56 -15.56 -23.30 21.19
N PHE A 57 -15.12 -24.35 20.50
CA PHE A 57 -15.83 -24.87 19.33
C PHE A 57 -17.30 -25.19 19.64
N GLU A 58 -17.56 -25.81 20.78
CA GLU A 58 -18.91 -26.16 21.21
C GLU A 58 -19.76 -24.91 21.46
N THR A 59 -19.22 -23.89 22.11
CA THR A 59 -19.95 -22.63 22.36
C THR A 59 -20.33 -21.92 21.06
N VAL A 60 -19.44 -21.89 20.07
CA VAL A 60 -19.75 -21.27 18.77
C VAL A 60 -20.80 -22.09 18.01
N ASP A 61 -20.68 -23.41 18.00
CA ASP A 61 -21.63 -24.30 17.35
C ASP A 61 -23.04 -24.19 17.95
N GLU A 62 -23.14 -24.07 19.28
CA GLU A 62 -24.40 -23.80 19.99
C GLU A 62 -24.98 -22.43 19.61
N LEU A 63 -24.15 -21.38 19.57
CA LEU A 63 -24.57 -20.02 19.26
C LEU A 63 -25.15 -19.91 17.83
N ILE A 64 -24.52 -20.57 16.86
CA ILE A 64 -24.99 -20.56 15.47
C ILE A 64 -26.04 -21.65 15.19
N GLY A 65 -26.27 -22.58 16.13
CA GLY A 65 -27.19 -23.70 15.99
C GLY A 65 -26.74 -24.76 14.98
N TRP A 66 -25.43 -25.01 14.88
CA TRP A 66 -24.88 -26.00 13.95
C TRP A 66 -23.71 -26.78 14.56
N GLN A 67 -24.05 -27.93 15.15
CA GLN A 67 -23.07 -28.85 15.73
C GLN A 67 -22.03 -29.33 14.71
N GLY A 68 -20.75 -29.30 15.10
CA GLY A 68 -19.61 -29.79 14.33
C GLY A 68 -19.07 -28.77 13.32
N PHE A 69 -19.69 -27.60 13.17
CA PHE A 69 -19.30 -26.61 12.17
C PHE A 69 -17.92 -26.01 12.46
N SER A 70 -17.66 -25.64 13.71
CA SER A 70 -16.40 -25.07 14.16
C SER A 70 -15.24 -26.05 13.97
N ARG A 71 -15.46 -27.33 14.25
CA ARG A 71 -14.48 -28.40 13.96
C ARG A 71 -14.22 -28.55 12.46
N ALA A 72 -15.25 -28.42 11.62
CA ALA A 72 -15.06 -28.43 10.17
C ALA A 72 -14.26 -27.20 9.69
N MET A 73 -14.51 -26.01 10.26
CA MET A 73 -13.70 -24.81 9.99
C MET A 73 -12.24 -25.00 10.43
N ASN A 74 -12.01 -25.63 11.58
CA ASN A 74 -10.66 -25.95 12.05
C ASN A 74 -9.92 -26.89 11.11
N SER A 75 -10.60 -27.94 10.61
CA SER A 75 -9.98 -28.91 9.68
C SER A 75 -9.45 -28.28 8.38
N VAL A 76 -9.98 -27.12 7.99
CA VAL A 76 -9.52 -26.36 6.82
C VAL A 76 -8.62 -25.18 7.17
N GLY A 77 -8.23 -25.04 8.44
CA GLY A 77 -7.37 -23.96 8.95
C GLY A 77 -8.04 -22.59 8.85
N TRP A 78 -9.35 -22.52 9.10
CA TRP A 78 -10.10 -21.27 9.15
C TRP A 78 -10.59 -20.91 10.55
N LEU A 79 -10.36 -21.76 11.53
CA LEU A 79 -10.62 -21.52 12.94
C LEU A 79 -9.60 -22.33 13.73
N ASP A 80 -9.11 -21.82 14.84
CA ASP A 80 -8.24 -22.57 15.74
C ASP A 80 -8.69 -22.39 17.19
N GLU A 81 -8.29 -23.31 18.05
CA GLU A 81 -8.57 -23.28 19.48
C GLU A 81 -7.26 -23.49 20.24
N ASP A 82 -6.98 -22.58 21.18
CA ASP A 82 -5.86 -22.68 22.09
C ASP A 82 -6.33 -22.72 23.55
N SER A 83 -5.40 -22.59 24.49
CA SER A 83 -5.70 -22.67 25.92
C SER A 83 -6.56 -21.53 26.46
N GLU A 84 -6.68 -20.41 25.74
CA GLU A 84 -7.40 -19.21 26.20
C GLU A 84 -8.67 -18.94 25.38
N GLY A 85 -8.82 -19.53 24.19
CA GLY A 85 -10.06 -19.47 23.43
C GLY A 85 -9.89 -19.77 21.94
N LEU A 86 -10.74 -19.14 21.13
CA LEU A 86 -10.73 -19.32 19.67
C LEU A 86 -9.94 -18.24 18.95
N VAL A 87 -9.32 -18.63 17.85
CA VAL A 87 -8.56 -17.73 16.97
C VAL A 87 -9.02 -17.91 15.54
N LEU A 88 -9.21 -16.81 14.80
CA LEU A 88 -9.35 -16.81 13.35
C LEU A 88 -7.97 -16.61 12.70
N PRO A 89 -7.37 -17.66 12.10
CA PRO A 89 -6.14 -17.50 11.35
C PRO A 89 -6.32 -16.48 10.22
N GLU A 90 -5.31 -15.63 10.01
CA GLU A 90 -5.33 -14.58 8.97
C GLU A 90 -6.47 -13.54 9.12
N PHE A 91 -7.01 -13.32 10.31
CA PHE A 91 -8.06 -12.32 10.57
C PHE A 91 -7.72 -10.93 9.99
N GLY A 92 -6.48 -10.47 10.18
CA GLY A 92 -6.00 -9.18 9.65
C GLY A 92 -5.95 -9.06 8.11
N THR A 93 -6.07 -10.18 7.39
CA THR A 93 -6.15 -10.19 5.92
C THR A 93 -7.54 -9.80 5.43
N HIS A 94 -8.60 -10.17 6.16
CA HIS A 94 -9.97 -10.07 5.68
C HIS A 94 -10.93 -9.27 6.57
N ASN A 95 -10.84 -9.44 7.90
CA ASN A 95 -11.81 -8.89 8.85
C ASN A 95 -11.24 -7.76 9.73
N GLY A 96 -9.92 -7.59 9.79
CA GLY A 96 -9.32 -6.49 10.57
C GLY A 96 -9.57 -5.08 10.01
N GLN A 97 -9.50 -4.05 10.88
CA GLN A 97 -9.66 -2.63 10.51
C GLN A 97 -8.75 -2.18 9.34
N SER A 98 -7.53 -2.71 9.31
CA SER A 98 -6.59 -2.44 8.22
C SER A 98 -7.03 -3.10 6.89
N ALA A 99 -7.70 -4.25 6.92
CA ALA A 99 -8.28 -4.88 5.74
C ALA A 99 -9.48 -4.08 5.20
N LYS A 100 -10.38 -3.61 6.08
CA LYS A 100 -11.50 -2.72 5.74
C LYS A 100 -11.00 -1.44 5.05
N LYS A 101 -9.98 -0.78 5.63
CA LYS A 101 -9.35 0.41 5.03
C LYS A 101 -8.68 0.12 3.68
N ARG A 102 -7.93 -0.98 3.56
CA ARG A 102 -7.29 -1.41 2.30
C ARG A 102 -8.32 -1.70 1.20
N ALA A 103 -9.45 -2.29 1.55
CA ALA A 103 -10.55 -2.52 0.62
C ALA A 103 -11.16 -1.20 0.11
N GLN A 104 -11.48 -0.26 1.01
CA GLN A 104 -11.99 1.06 0.64
C GLN A 104 -11.00 1.86 -0.22
N ASP A 105 -9.71 1.81 0.09
CA ASP A 105 -8.67 2.47 -0.72
C ASP A 105 -8.56 1.86 -2.12
N THR A 106 -8.74 0.54 -2.24
CA THR A 106 -8.76 -0.15 -3.54
C THR A 106 -9.98 0.27 -4.35
N ASP A 107 -11.16 0.31 -3.74
CA ASP A 107 -12.40 0.76 -4.40
C ASP A 107 -12.32 2.22 -4.81
N ARG A 108 -11.78 3.10 -3.95
CA ARG A 108 -11.54 4.51 -4.27
C ARG A 108 -10.59 4.66 -5.46
N LYS A 109 -9.52 3.88 -5.51
CA LYS A 109 -8.58 3.87 -6.65
C LYS A 109 -9.23 3.34 -7.92
N ARG A 110 -10.07 2.31 -7.82
CA ARG A 110 -10.81 1.75 -8.96
C ARG A 110 -11.81 2.75 -9.52
N ALA A 111 -12.61 3.39 -8.66
CA ALA A 111 -13.55 4.44 -9.05
C ALA A 111 -12.84 5.63 -9.71
N GLY A 112 -11.69 6.05 -9.17
CA GLY A 112 -10.87 7.12 -9.78
C GLY A 112 -10.34 6.77 -11.18
N ARG A 113 -9.97 5.50 -11.42
CA ARG A 113 -9.52 5.04 -12.75
C ARG A 113 -10.67 4.97 -13.77
N LEU A 114 -11.86 4.54 -13.33
CA LEU A 114 -13.05 4.51 -14.19
C LEU A 114 -13.46 5.95 -14.58
N SER A 115 -13.46 6.87 -13.62
CA SER A 115 -13.76 8.29 -13.87
C SER A 115 -12.76 8.97 -14.82
N ALA A 116 -11.47 8.62 -14.75
CA ALA A 116 -10.47 9.11 -15.71
C ALA A 116 -10.71 8.57 -17.13
N SER A 117 -11.09 7.29 -17.27
CA SER A 117 -11.38 6.69 -18.58
C SER A 117 -12.67 7.19 -19.23
N GLU A 118 -13.63 7.68 -18.43
CA GLU A 118 -14.86 8.30 -18.91
C GLU A 118 -14.66 9.77 -19.29
N ALA A 119 -13.74 10.48 -18.64
CA ALA A 119 -13.40 11.86 -18.98
C ALA A 119 -12.76 12.00 -20.38
N ASP A 120 -12.02 10.99 -20.84
CA ASP A 120 -11.42 10.96 -22.18
C ASP A 120 -12.46 10.72 -23.31
N LYS A 121 -13.71 10.35 -22.99
CA LYS A 121 -14.77 10.07 -23.98
C LYS A 121 -15.83 11.17 -24.12
N SER A 122 -15.85 12.18 -23.26
CA SER A 122 -16.80 13.29 -23.36
C SER A 122 -16.09 14.62 -23.67
N GLY A 123 -16.07 14.98 -24.94
CA GLY A 123 -15.77 16.35 -25.36
C GLY A 123 -16.86 17.33 -24.91
N THR A 124 -16.43 18.54 -24.57
CA THR A 124 -17.21 19.75 -24.20
C THR A 124 -18.07 19.63 -22.94
N ARG A 125 -17.46 20.00 -21.81
CA ARG A 125 -18.13 20.29 -20.54
C ARG A 125 -18.80 21.67 -20.63
N GLU A 126 -20.13 21.69 -20.72
CA GLU A 126 -20.93 22.87 -20.41
C GLU A 126 -20.72 23.28 -18.94
N GLU A 127 -20.39 24.55 -18.75
CA GLU A 127 -20.19 25.19 -17.46
C GLU A 127 -21.55 25.49 -16.80
N LYS A 128 -22.18 24.46 -16.21
CA LYS A 128 -23.35 24.68 -15.34
C LYS A 128 -22.91 25.08 -13.93
N ARG A 129 -22.98 26.39 -13.71
CA ARG A 129 -23.17 27.15 -12.45
C ARG A 129 -23.66 26.26 -11.30
N ARG A 130 -22.79 26.05 -10.30
CA ARG A 130 -23.11 25.37 -9.04
C ARG A 130 -23.79 26.37 -8.11
N GLU A 131 -25.05 26.12 -7.79
CA GLU A 131 -25.73 26.84 -6.71
C GLU A 131 -25.08 26.52 -5.36
N GLU A 132 -24.88 27.58 -4.56
CA GLU A 132 -24.37 27.51 -3.20
C GLU A 132 -25.39 26.81 -2.31
N LYS A 133 -25.10 25.56 -1.95
CA LYS A 133 -25.80 24.88 -0.86
C LYS A 133 -24.98 25.07 0.42
N LYS A 134 -25.52 25.92 1.31
CA LYS A 134 -25.06 26.19 2.67
C LYS A 134 -25.02 24.87 3.45
N GLU A 135 -23.82 24.37 3.75
CA GLU A 135 -23.61 23.21 4.63
C GLU A 135 -23.47 23.69 6.08
N GLU A 136 -24.31 23.12 6.94
CA GLU A 136 -24.26 23.29 8.39
C GLU A 136 -22.99 22.64 8.96
N GLU A 137 -22.25 23.40 9.78
CA GLU A 137 -21.00 22.96 10.40
C GLU A 137 -21.23 21.92 11.51
N LYS A 138 -20.59 20.75 11.37
CA LYS A 138 -20.28 19.87 12.50
C LYS A 138 -18.92 20.25 13.13
N PRO A 139 -18.74 20.06 14.45
CA PRO A 139 -17.62 20.65 15.18
C PRO A 139 -16.27 20.08 14.73
N LYS A 140 -15.36 20.99 14.33
CA LYS A 140 -13.98 20.70 13.95
C LYS A 140 -13.17 20.35 15.20
N THR A 141 -12.71 19.11 15.31
CA THR A 141 -11.56 18.78 16.16
C THR A 141 -10.35 19.59 15.71
N GLN A 142 -9.70 20.28 16.66
CA GLN A 142 -8.57 21.17 16.39
C GLN A 142 -7.42 20.36 15.78
N ARG A 143 -7.17 20.55 14.48
CA ARG A 143 -5.95 20.05 13.83
C ARG A 143 -4.78 20.94 14.23
N ALA A 144 -3.67 20.32 14.59
CA ALA A 144 -2.39 21.00 14.87
C ALA A 144 -2.05 22.04 13.78
N PRO A 145 -1.37 23.14 14.14
CA PRO A 145 -1.09 24.25 13.23
C PRO A 145 -0.36 23.73 11.98
N ARG A 146 -0.97 23.94 10.83
CA ARG A 146 -0.36 23.61 9.53
C ARG A 146 0.79 24.57 9.31
N PHE A 147 2.00 24.03 9.28
CA PHE A 147 3.19 24.78 8.88
C PHE A 147 3.00 25.28 7.44
N ASP A 148 3.04 26.60 7.27
CA ASP A 148 2.97 27.23 5.96
C ASP A 148 4.35 27.22 5.31
N ALA A 149 4.58 26.18 4.52
CA ALA A 149 5.84 26.00 3.79
C ALA A 149 6.09 27.11 2.75
N GLN A 150 5.04 27.75 2.23
CA GLN A 150 5.20 28.83 1.26
C GLN A 150 5.65 30.11 1.96
N ALA A 151 4.99 30.47 3.06
CA ALA A 151 5.41 31.61 3.87
C ALA A 151 6.85 31.46 4.39
N HIS A 152 7.25 30.23 4.75
CA HIS A 152 8.63 29.99 5.19
C HIS A 152 9.65 30.22 4.07
N LEU A 153 9.41 29.73 2.86
CA LEU A 153 10.32 29.95 1.72
C LEU A 153 10.41 31.43 1.32
N VAL A 154 9.27 32.13 1.31
CA VAL A 154 9.23 33.57 1.01
C VAL A 154 9.98 34.37 2.07
N SER A 155 9.87 34.01 3.36
CA SER A 155 10.63 34.66 4.43
C SER A 155 12.16 34.48 4.31
N ARG A 156 12.60 33.46 3.56
CA ARG A 156 14.00 33.16 3.28
C ARG A 156 14.49 33.72 1.94
N GLY A 157 13.70 34.57 1.30
CA GLY A 157 14.09 35.28 0.07
C GLY A 157 13.87 34.49 -1.22
N VAL A 158 13.02 33.46 -1.20
CA VAL A 158 12.62 32.72 -2.41
C VAL A 158 11.44 33.42 -3.08
N ASP A 159 11.47 33.51 -4.40
CA ASP A 159 10.35 34.08 -5.15
C ASP A 159 9.05 33.27 -4.93
N PRO A 160 7.89 33.94 -4.68
CA PRO A 160 6.63 33.25 -4.40
C PRO A 160 6.20 32.25 -5.48
N GLN A 161 6.47 32.53 -6.76
CA GLN A 161 6.16 31.65 -7.88
C GLN A 161 7.06 30.40 -7.87
N VAL A 162 8.36 30.60 -7.61
CA VAL A 162 9.35 29.51 -7.52
C VAL A 162 9.04 28.59 -6.33
N ALA A 163 8.62 29.16 -5.20
CA ALA A 163 8.17 28.41 -4.03
C ALA A 163 6.92 27.56 -4.34
N GLU A 164 5.93 28.14 -5.06
CA GLU A 164 4.72 27.42 -5.45
C GLU A 164 5.02 26.22 -6.37
N ASP A 165 5.86 26.43 -7.38
CA ASP A 165 6.20 25.40 -8.36
C ASP A 165 7.00 24.26 -7.73
N TRP A 166 7.87 24.57 -6.76
CA TRP A 166 8.58 23.55 -6.00
C TRP A 166 7.68 22.76 -5.04
N LEU A 167 6.69 23.42 -4.42
CA LEU A 167 5.68 22.75 -3.60
C LEU A 167 4.77 21.84 -4.44
N LYS A 168 4.41 22.24 -5.67
CA LYS A 168 3.71 21.37 -6.64
C LYS A 168 4.53 20.12 -6.97
N LEU A 169 5.83 20.27 -7.19
CA LEU A 169 6.76 19.16 -7.44
C LEU A 169 6.83 18.20 -6.23
N ARG A 170 7.01 18.73 -5.01
CA ARG A 170 7.02 17.92 -3.78
C ARG A 170 5.71 17.17 -3.55
N LYS A 171 4.57 17.83 -3.82
CA LYS A 171 3.24 17.21 -3.76
C LYS A 171 3.09 16.09 -4.80
N GLY A 172 3.56 16.31 -6.03
CA GLY A 172 3.59 15.29 -7.07
C GLY A 172 4.42 14.06 -6.70
N LYS A 173 5.55 14.27 -6.03
CA LYS A 173 6.41 13.19 -5.49
C LYS A 173 5.98 12.64 -4.13
N ARG A 174 4.83 13.12 -3.59
CA ARG A 174 4.26 12.69 -2.30
C ARG A 174 5.21 12.89 -1.10
N LEU A 175 6.04 13.93 -1.16
CA LEU A 175 6.93 14.30 -0.06
C LEU A 175 6.26 15.33 0.83
N VAL A 176 6.40 15.16 2.14
CA VAL A 176 5.84 16.08 3.14
C VAL A 176 6.79 17.27 3.30
N SER A 177 6.29 18.49 3.10
CA SER A 177 7.04 19.72 3.34
C SER A 177 7.03 20.06 4.83
N THR A 178 7.97 19.47 5.58
CA THR A 178 8.22 19.79 7.00
C THR A 178 9.28 20.90 7.13
N PRO A 179 9.32 21.66 8.24
CA PRO A 179 10.36 22.68 8.48
C PRO A 179 11.77 22.13 8.33
N THR A 180 12.04 20.97 8.96
CA THR A 180 13.34 20.30 8.92
C THR A 180 13.79 19.94 7.49
N ALA A 181 12.84 19.60 6.61
CA ALA A 181 13.13 19.29 5.21
C ALA A 181 13.40 20.54 4.36
N LEU A 182 13.05 21.74 4.85
CA LEU A 182 13.39 23.02 4.25
C LEU A 182 14.73 23.52 4.80
N ASP A 183 14.94 23.43 6.11
CA ASP A 183 16.20 23.77 6.78
C ASP A 183 17.37 22.94 6.23
N GLY A 184 17.12 21.66 5.89
CA GLY A 184 18.10 20.80 5.25
C GLY A 184 18.51 21.27 3.85
N VAL A 185 17.56 21.80 3.06
CA VAL A 185 17.84 22.36 1.73
C VAL A 185 18.59 23.68 1.86
N GLU A 186 18.22 24.53 2.82
CA GLU A 186 18.93 25.78 3.13
C GLU A 186 20.37 25.52 3.58
N SER A 187 20.58 24.51 4.45
CA SER A 187 21.92 24.11 4.90
C SER A 187 22.80 23.61 3.74
N GLN A 188 22.21 22.90 2.78
CA GLN A 188 22.92 22.42 1.60
C GLN A 188 23.18 23.55 0.59
N ALA A 189 22.29 24.53 0.49
CA ALA A 189 22.51 25.75 -0.29
C ALA A 189 23.73 26.53 0.25
N GLY A 190 23.83 26.67 1.58
CA GLY A 190 24.99 27.28 2.23
C GLY A 190 26.31 26.54 1.97
N LYS A 191 26.28 25.20 1.92
CA LYS A 191 27.48 24.40 1.56
C LYS A 191 27.91 24.56 0.10
N ALA A 192 26.97 24.90 -0.78
CA ALA A 192 27.23 25.15 -2.20
C ALA A 192 27.59 26.62 -2.50
N ASP A 193 27.61 27.49 -1.48
CA ASP A 193 27.73 28.95 -1.62
C ASP A 193 26.70 29.56 -2.60
N MET A 194 25.48 29.01 -2.58
CA MET A 194 24.37 29.41 -3.46
C MET A 194 23.19 29.93 -2.65
N THR A 195 22.42 30.84 -3.25
CA THR A 195 21.17 31.33 -2.62
C THR A 195 20.09 30.26 -2.65
N LEU A 196 19.23 30.24 -1.63
CA LEU A 196 18.11 29.29 -1.56
C LEU A 196 17.20 29.37 -2.80
N ASP A 197 16.96 30.58 -3.32
CA ASP A 197 16.19 30.79 -4.57
C ASP A 197 16.83 30.06 -5.76
N SER A 198 18.14 30.22 -5.96
CA SER A 198 18.86 29.58 -7.06
C SER A 198 18.82 28.04 -6.98
N VAL A 199 18.94 27.49 -5.77
CA VAL A 199 18.85 26.06 -5.51
C VAL A 199 17.45 25.52 -5.83
N ILE A 200 16.40 26.23 -5.42
CA ILE A 200 15.03 25.81 -5.70
C ILE A 200 14.70 25.90 -7.19
N ARG A 201 15.22 26.91 -7.92
CA ARG A 201 15.11 26.96 -9.38
C ARG A 201 15.78 25.75 -10.05
N ILE A 202 16.97 25.36 -9.60
CA ILE A 202 17.65 24.15 -10.09
C ILE A 202 16.81 22.90 -9.77
N CYS A 203 16.23 22.83 -8.58
CA CYS A 203 15.35 21.73 -8.18
C CYS A 203 14.13 21.62 -9.11
N CYS A 204 13.46 22.73 -9.40
CA CYS A 204 12.34 22.77 -10.33
C CYS A 204 12.75 22.36 -11.75
N ALA A 205 13.87 22.88 -12.26
CA ALA A 205 14.36 22.57 -13.60
C ALA A 205 14.77 21.10 -13.78
N ARG A 206 15.35 20.47 -12.74
CA ARG A 206 15.81 19.07 -12.77
C ARG A 206 14.80 18.06 -12.23
N GLY A 207 13.64 18.52 -11.77
CA GLY A 207 12.63 17.65 -11.15
C GLY A 207 13.06 17.09 -9.78
N TRP A 208 13.96 17.78 -9.07
CA TRP A 208 14.46 17.38 -7.75
C TRP A 208 13.59 17.96 -6.64
N ALA A 209 13.35 17.16 -5.59
CA ALA A 209 12.53 17.56 -4.45
C ALA A 209 13.36 17.83 -3.17
N GLY A 210 14.66 17.59 -3.25
CA GLY A 210 15.68 17.92 -2.26
C GLY A 210 16.94 18.36 -2.99
N PHE A 211 17.94 18.82 -2.25
CA PHE A 211 19.19 19.31 -2.80
C PHE A 211 20.34 18.87 -1.90
N ASP A 212 21.44 18.45 -2.51
CA ASP A 212 22.72 18.23 -1.84
C ASP A 212 23.81 18.94 -2.64
N ALA A 213 24.70 19.65 -1.93
CA ALA A 213 25.77 20.42 -2.57
C ALA A 213 26.71 19.55 -3.42
N SER A 214 26.91 18.28 -3.02
CA SER A 214 27.76 17.33 -3.76
C SER A 214 27.23 17.02 -5.16
N TRP A 215 25.93 17.19 -5.41
CA TRP A 215 25.31 16.89 -6.71
C TRP A 215 25.69 17.90 -7.80
N LEU A 216 26.21 19.07 -7.42
CA LEU A 216 26.75 20.04 -8.38
C LEU A 216 28.18 19.67 -8.84
N VAL A 217 28.86 18.75 -8.15
CA VAL A 217 30.26 18.40 -8.41
C VAL A 217 30.44 17.34 -9.51
N ALA A 218 29.40 16.70 -10.02
CA ALA A 218 29.57 15.67 -11.05
C ALA A 218 29.34 16.19 -12.48
N LYS A 219 30.37 16.78 -13.09
CA LYS A 219 30.62 16.59 -14.53
C LYS A 219 31.69 15.49 -14.68
N ASP A 220 31.41 14.54 -15.57
CA ASP A 220 32.23 13.37 -15.96
C ASP A 220 32.18 12.09 -15.12
N SER A 221 31.00 11.49 -15.00
CA SER A 221 30.89 10.04 -14.85
C SER A 221 29.76 9.44 -15.69
N ARG A 222 29.83 9.62 -17.01
CA ARG A 222 29.12 8.76 -17.98
C ARG A 222 29.93 7.51 -18.37
N GLN A 223 30.69 6.94 -17.43
CA GLN A 223 31.27 5.62 -17.58
C GLN A 223 31.09 4.87 -16.26
N ALA A 224 29.90 4.29 -16.07
CA ALA A 224 29.85 3.08 -15.27
C ALA A 224 30.52 1.98 -16.11
N PRO A 225 31.48 1.20 -15.58
CA PRO A 225 31.99 0.04 -16.30
C PRO A 225 30.80 -0.88 -16.60
N ALA A 226 30.69 -1.30 -17.87
CA ALA A 226 29.66 -2.25 -18.30
C ALA A 226 29.75 -3.50 -17.42
N ASN A 227 28.75 -3.69 -16.56
CA ASN A 227 28.61 -4.94 -15.83
C ASN A 227 28.25 -5.99 -16.88
N PRO A 228 29.10 -7.01 -17.15
CA PRO A 228 28.86 -7.94 -18.25
C PRO A 228 27.51 -8.61 -18.04
N ASN A 229 26.75 -8.72 -19.13
CA ASN A 229 25.42 -9.31 -19.07
C ASN A 229 25.58 -10.76 -18.56
N ARG A 230 24.61 -11.28 -17.80
CA ARG A 230 24.71 -12.61 -17.12
C ARG A 230 25.17 -13.72 -18.07
N GLN A 231 24.86 -13.58 -19.35
CA GLN A 231 25.24 -14.47 -20.43
C GLN A 231 26.75 -14.42 -20.77
N GLU A 232 27.35 -13.23 -20.85
CA GLU A 232 28.79 -13.04 -21.13
C GLU A 232 29.64 -13.60 -19.99
N ALA A 233 29.21 -13.42 -18.74
CA ALA A 233 29.88 -14.00 -17.57
C ALA A 233 29.80 -15.55 -17.55
N LEU A 234 28.70 -16.12 -18.05
CA LEU A 234 28.54 -17.57 -18.18
C LEU A 234 29.40 -18.13 -19.33
N GLU A 235 29.44 -17.43 -20.46
CA GLU A 235 30.25 -17.82 -21.62
C GLU A 235 31.75 -17.75 -21.32
N ALA A 236 32.20 -16.72 -20.60
CA ALA A 236 33.59 -16.62 -20.12
C ALA A 236 33.94 -17.82 -19.22
N ARG A 237 33.07 -18.16 -18.26
CA ARG A 237 33.29 -19.31 -17.36
C ARG A 237 33.28 -20.64 -18.12
N ASN A 238 32.41 -20.78 -19.12
CA ASN A 238 32.36 -21.98 -19.96
C ASN A 238 33.60 -22.13 -20.83
N ASN A 239 34.12 -21.02 -21.39
CA ASN A 239 35.36 -21.01 -22.16
C ASN A 239 36.58 -21.35 -21.29
N GLU A 240 36.67 -20.83 -20.07
CA GLU A 240 37.73 -21.20 -19.12
C GLU A 240 37.68 -22.70 -18.76
N ILE A 241 36.48 -23.25 -18.55
CA ILE A 241 36.32 -24.69 -18.28
C ILE A 241 36.73 -25.52 -19.50
N ALA A 242 36.36 -25.09 -20.71
CA ALA A 242 36.76 -25.76 -21.95
C ALA A 242 38.27 -25.74 -22.17
N GLN A 243 38.93 -24.61 -21.90
CA GLN A 243 40.40 -24.51 -21.97
C GLN A 243 41.09 -25.43 -20.97
N ARG A 244 40.63 -25.45 -19.71
CA ARG A 244 41.16 -26.38 -18.70
C ARG A 244 40.96 -27.85 -19.06
N TRP A 245 39.84 -28.18 -19.71
CA TRP A 245 39.59 -29.52 -20.24
C TRP A 245 40.55 -29.88 -21.37
N ALA A 246 40.78 -28.96 -22.32
CA ALA A 246 41.71 -29.15 -23.43
C ALA A 246 43.16 -29.31 -22.95
N GLU A 247 43.61 -28.48 -22.01
CA GLU A 247 44.95 -28.59 -21.40
C GLU A 247 45.16 -29.93 -20.66
N ARG A 248 44.11 -30.44 -20.01
CA ARG A 248 44.18 -31.72 -19.28
C ARG A 248 44.11 -32.94 -20.19
N SER A 249 43.53 -32.81 -21.39
CA SER A 249 43.38 -33.91 -22.36
C SER A 249 44.50 -33.95 -23.43
N GLY A 250 45.27 -32.87 -23.60
CA GLY A 250 46.45 -32.83 -24.46
C GLY A 250 47.76 -33.31 -23.80
N GLY A 251 47.71 -33.82 -22.57
CA GLY A 251 48.89 -34.26 -21.79
C GLY A 251 49.15 -35.77 -21.75
N THR A 252 48.46 -36.54 -22.59
CA THR A 252 48.69 -37.99 -22.73
C THR A 252 49.02 -38.34 -24.17
N GLU A 253 50.25 -38.05 -24.57
CA GLU A 253 50.99 -38.76 -25.63
C GLU A 253 52.41 -39.04 -25.14
#